data_AF-A0A661I072-F1
#
_entry.id   AF-A0A661I072-F1
#
_cell.length_a   1.000
_cell.length_b   1.000
_cell.length_c   1.000
_cell.angle_alpha   90.00
_cell.angle_beta   90.00
_cell.angle_gamma   90.00
#
_symmetry.space_group_name_H-M   'P 1'
#
loop_
_entity.id
_entity.type
_entity.pdbx_description
1 polymer ?
#
loop_
_entity_poly.entity_id
_entity_poly.type
_entity_poly.pdbx_seq_one_letter_code
_entity_poly.pdbx_strand_id
1 'polypeptide(L)'
;NPRGAHDDEEEKDPLDLIIKSFNEKWFQGWDATPEEQRVRFINLAKKIKEHPDYQSKYVDNPDTQNRDLAYTKIFDDVMNQQRRSELELYKLISQDDAFRQAMQDTIKRILY
;
A
#
# COMPACT_ATOMS: atom_id res chain seq x y z
N ASN A 1 41.76 27.09 1.60
CA ASN A 1 41.43 25.99 0.68
C ASN A 1 40.06 25.43 1.02
N PRO A 2 39.03 25.73 0.24
CA PRO A 2 37.72 25.11 0.38
C PRO A 2 37.70 23.81 -0.44
N ARG A 3 37.21 22.70 0.16
CA ARG A 3 36.61 21.52 -0.49
C ARG A 3 36.35 20.46 0.58
N GLY A 4 35.20 20.58 1.24
CA GLY A 4 34.55 19.46 1.91
C GLY A 4 33.29 19.16 1.13
N ALA A 5 33.40 18.34 0.09
CA ALA A 5 32.25 17.67 -0.49
C ALA A 5 31.87 16.55 0.49
N HIS A 6 30.99 16.87 1.45
CA HIS A 6 29.93 15.93 1.79
C HIS A 6 28.96 16.10 0.62
N ASP A 7 28.88 15.23 -0.39
CA ASP A 7 28.53 13.81 -0.27
C ASP A 7 27.49 13.57 0.82
N ASP A 8 26.44 14.39 0.76
CA ASP A 8 25.10 14.00 1.21
C ASP A 8 24.59 12.97 0.19
N GLU A 9 25.21 11.78 0.18
CA GLU A 9 24.50 10.58 -0.23
C GLU A 9 23.35 10.45 0.78
N GLU A 10 22.19 11.01 0.42
CA GLU A 10 20.93 10.67 1.06
C GLU A 10 20.88 9.14 1.13
N GLU A 11 21.04 8.58 2.33
CA GLU A 11 20.79 7.17 2.61
C GLU A 11 19.35 6.89 2.18
N LYS A 12 19.18 6.41 0.94
CA LYS A 12 17.86 6.08 0.41
C LYS A 12 17.31 4.92 1.23
N ASP A 13 16.16 5.13 1.86
CA ASP A 13 15.45 4.10 2.61
C ASP A 13 15.37 2.82 1.77
N PRO A 14 15.74 1.64 2.30
CA PRO A 14 15.64 0.38 1.59
C PRO A 14 14.25 0.14 0.95
N LEU A 15 13.18 0.62 1.57
CA LEU A 15 11.84 0.56 1.00
C LEU A 15 11.69 1.44 -0.25
N ASP A 16 12.27 2.63 -0.24
CA ASP A 16 12.24 3.56 -1.37
C ASP A 16 13.01 2.98 -2.57
N LEU A 17 14.11 2.26 -2.31
CA LEU A 17 14.84 1.53 -3.34
C LEU A 17 14.00 0.41 -3.94
N ILE A 18 13.28 -0.38 -3.11
CA ILE A 18 12.38 -1.44 -3.58
C ILE A 18 11.27 -0.86 -4.46
N ILE A 19 10.64 0.24 -4.02
CA ILE A 19 9.56 0.90 -4.77
C ILE A 19 10.09 1.49 -6.07
N LYS A 20 11.25 2.14 -6.04
CA LYS A 20 11.90 2.68 -7.22
C LYS A 20 12.19 1.57 -8.25
N SER A 21 12.78 0.45 -7.82
CA SER A 21 13.03 -0.70 -8.69
C SER A 21 11.75 -1.33 -9.23
N PHE A 22 10.68 -1.37 -8.43
CA PHE A 22 9.37 -1.82 -8.89
C PHE A 22 8.83 -0.89 -10.00
N ASN A 23 8.88 0.42 -9.78
CA ASN A 23 8.42 1.41 -10.74
C ASN A 23 9.21 1.37 -12.03
N GLU A 24 10.54 1.31 -11.99
CA GLU A 24 11.37 1.23 -13.20
C GLU A 24 10.96 0.08 -14.11
N LYS A 25 10.46 -1.02 -13.53
CA LYS A 25 10.01 -2.20 -14.28
C LYS A 25 8.54 -2.15 -14.69
N TRP A 26 7.67 -1.47 -13.93
CA TRP A 26 6.21 -1.55 -14.06
C TRP A 26 5.49 -0.19 -14.15
N PHE A 27 6.22 0.90 -14.41
CA PHE A 27 5.76 2.30 -14.32
C PHE A 27 4.44 2.61 -15.02
N GLN A 28 4.14 1.94 -16.14
CA GLN A 28 3.03 2.31 -17.02
C GLN A 28 1.62 2.10 -16.43
N GLY A 29 1.49 1.47 -15.26
CA GLY A 29 0.18 1.14 -14.67
C GLY A 29 -0.13 1.77 -13.30
N TRP A 30 0.80 2.51 -12.69
CA TRP A 30 0.64 2.99 -11.32
C TRP A 30 0.57 4.53 -11.26
N ASP A 31 -0.63 5.06 -11.46
CA ASP A 31 -0.94 6.49 -11.35
C ASP A 31 -0.97 6.93 -9.87
N ALA A 32 0.21 7.00 -9.25
CA ALA A 32 0.42 7.45 -7.87
C ALA A 32 1.84 7.99 -7.69
N THR A 33 2.04 8.98 -6.81
CA THR A 33 3.39 9.48 -6.50
C THR A 33 4.21 8.43 -5.73
N PRO A 34 5.56 8.49 -5.74
CA PRO A 34 6.39 7.56 -4.97
C PRO A 34 5.99 7.45 -3.49
N GLU A 35 5.61 8.56 -2.86
CA GLU A 35 5.16 8.60 -1.46
C GLU A 35 3.83 7.85 -1.27
N GLU A 36 2.88 8.05 -2.18
CA GLU A 36 1.60 7.35 -2.14
C GLU A 36 1.80 5.84 -2.33
N GLN A 37 2.70 5.44 -3.21
CA GLN A 37 3.04 4.04 -3.42
C GLN A 37 3.69 3.44 -2.18
N ARG A 38 4.59 4.17 -1.52
CA ARG A 38 5.21 3.76 -0.25
C ARG A 38 4.17 3.47 0.81
N VAL A 39 3.24 4.40 0.99
CA VAL A 39 2.12 4.23 1.94
C VAL A 39 1.27 3.02 1.55
N ARG A 40 0.98 2.81 0.26
CA ARG A 40 0.23 1.64 -0.22
C ARG A 40 0.94 0.32 0.10
N PHE A 41 2.24 0.20 -0.21
CA PHE A 41 3.01 -1.02 0.08
C PHE A 41 3.09 -1.33 1.57
N ILE A 42 3.35 -0.32 2.41
CA ILE A 42 3.37 -0.49 3.88
C ILE A 42 2.01 -0.97 4.37
N ASN A 43 0.92 -0.35 3.90
CA ASN A 43 -0.42 -0.74 4.28
C ASN A 43 -0.77 -2.17 3.84
N LEU A 44 -0.38 -2.59 2.63
CA LEU A 44 -0.58 -3.96 2.16
C LEU A 44 0.22 -4.96 3.00
N ALA A 45 1.50 -4.68 3.27
CA ALA A 45 2.34 -5.53 4.11
C ALA A 45 1.76 -5.70 5.52
N LYS A 46 1.22 -4.61 6.10
CA LYS A 46 0.52 -4.66 7.38
C LYS A 46 -0.71 -5.55 7.32
N LYS A 47 -1.58 -5.38 6.32
CA LYS A 47 -2.79 -6.22 6.15
C LYS A 47 -2.47 -7.69 5.93
N ILE A 48 -1.39 -8.01 5.19
CA ILE A 48 -0.91 -9.38 5.03
C ILE A 48 -0.49 -9.96 6.37
N LYS A 49 0.27 -9.21 7.19
CA LYS A 49 0.66 -9.65 8.54
C LYS A 49 -0.52 -9.87 9.48
N GLU A 50 -1.56 -9.06 9.35
CA GLU A 50 -2.80 -9.15 10.14
C GLU A 50 -3.74 -10.28 9.67
N HIS A 51 -3.48 -10.88 8.50
CA HIS A 51 -4.31 -11.95 7.97
C HIS A 51 -4.25 -13.19 8.89
N PRO A 52 -5.39 -13.83 9.22
CA PRO A 52 -5.44 -14.93 10.20
C PRO A 52 -4.58 -16.15 9.82
N ASP A 53 -4.39 -16.37 8.52
CA ASP A 53 -3.57 -17.47 8.01
C ASP A 53 -2.07 -17.14 7.92
N TYR A 54 -1.65 -15.89 8.13
CA TYR A 54 -0.27 -15.45 7.92
C TYR A 54 0.73 -16.22 8.80
N GLN A 55 0.47 -16.26 10.10
CA GLN A 55 1.40 -16.91 11.04
C GLN A 55 1.45 -18.42 10.80
N SER A 56 0.30 -19.09 10.85
CA SER A 56 0.23 -20.56 10.86
C SER A 56 0.48 -21.21 9.50
N LYS A 57 0.00 -20.61 8.40
CA LYS A 57 0.09 -21.23 7.07
C LYS A 57 1.28 -20.76 6.24
N TYR A 58 1.83 -19.58 6.55
CA TYR A 58 2.97 -19.02 5.83
C TYR A 58 4.26 -18.99 6.68
N VAL A 59 4.28 -18.29 7.82
CA VAL A 59 5.51 -18.08 8.61
C VAL A 59 6.00 -19.37 9.26
N ASP A 60 5.13 -20.09 9.95
CA ASP A 60 5.49 -21.28 10.74
C ASP A 60 5.49 -22.57 9.91
N ASN A 61 5.17 -22.50 8.62
CA ASN A 61 5.06 -23.65 7.75
C ASN A 61 6.43 -24.02 7.13
N PRO A 62 7.03 -25.18 7.49
CA PRO A 62 8.33 -25.57 6.98
C PRO A 62 8.29 -26.06 5.52
N ASP A 63 7.10 -26.41 5.00
CA ASP A 63 6.92 -26.83 3.62
C ASP A 63 6.88 -25.59 2.71
N THR A 64 7.92 -25.43 1.90
CA THR A 64 8.11 -24.28 1.02
C THR A 64 7.01 -24.17 -0.05
N GLN A 65 6.53 -25.29 -0.58
CA GLN A 65 5.50 -25.26 -1.61
C GLN A 65 4.15 -24.84 -1.00
N ASN A 66 3.81 -25.43 0.15
CA ASN A 66 2.55 -25.15 0.82
C ASN A 66 2.50 -23.71 1.37
N ARG A 67 3.61 -23.19 1.90
CA ARG A 67 3.66 -21.81 2.38
C ARG A 67 3.55 -20.79 1.24
N ASP A 68 4.12 -21.06 0.06
CA ASP A 68 4.04 -20.14 -1.08
C ASP A 68 2.61 -20.07 -1.65
N LEU A 69 1.91 -21.22 -1.68
CA LEU A 69 0.47 -21.27 -1.99
C LEU A 69 -0.36 -20.49 -0.96
N ALA A 70 -0.04 -20.64 0.33
CA ALA A 70 -0.70 -19.89 1.39
C ALA A 70 -0.47 -18.38 1.23
N TYR A 71 0.76 -17.94 0.95
CA TYR A 71 1.06 -16.53 0.70
C TYR A 71 0.26 -15.97 -0.48
N THR A 72 0.17 -16.70 -1.58
CA THR A 72 -0.59 -16.29 -2.77
C THR A 72 -2.06 -16.07 -2.40
N LYS A 73 -2.65 -17.01 -1.66
CA LYS A 73 -4.03 -16.88 -1.20
C LYS A 73 -4.23 -15.68 -0.26
N ILE A 74 -3.33 -15.49 0.70
CA ILE A 74 -3.37 -14.35 1.63
C ILE A 74 -3.32 -13.03 0.84
N PHE A 75 -2.42 -12.94 -0.14
CA PHE A 75 -2.29 -11.76 -0.98
C PHE A 75 -3.59 -11.47 -1.74
N ASP A 76 -4.16 -12.48 -2.41
CA ASP A 76 -5.42 -12.33 -3.15
C ASP A 76 -6.60 -11.92 -2.25
N ASP A 77 -6.68 -12.49 -1.04
CA ASP A 77 -7.72 -12.15 -0.07
C ASP A 77 -7.60 -10.69 0.40
N VAL A 78 -6.38 -10.23 0.70
CA VAL A 78 -6.10 -8.83 1.07
C VAL A 78 -6.44 -7.87 -0.07
N MET A 79 -6.05 -8.19 -1.30
CA MET A 79 -6.36 -7.37 -2.48
C MET A 79 -7.87 -7.27 -2.71
N ASN A 80 -8.58 -8.39 -2.56
CA ASN A 80 -10.04 -8.41 -2.66
C ASN A 80 -10.73 -7.61 -1.56
N GLN A 81 -10.21 -7.63 -0.34
CA GLN A 81 -10.72 -6.81 0.75
C GLN A 81 -10.53 -5.32 0.48
N GLN A 82 -9.34 -4.91 0.00
CA GLN A 82 -9.07 -3.52 -0.38
C GLN A 82 -10.04 -3.03 -1.45
N ARG A 83 -10.22 -3.80 -2.53
CA ARG A 83 -11.17 -3.49 -3.60
C ARG A 83 -12.60 -3.34 -3.09
N ARG A 84 -13.04 -4.23 -2.18
CA ARG A 84 -14.37 -4.15 -1.56
C ARG A 84 -14.53 -2.88 -0.75
N SER A 85 -13.55 -2.51 0.07
CA SER A 85 -13.60 -1.28 0.87
C SER A 85 -13.70 -0.03 -0.01
N GLU A 86 -12.97 0.03 -1.12
CA GLU A 86 -13.05 1.15 -2.07
C GLU A 86 -14.42 1.24 -2.74
N LEU A 87 -14.98 0.12 -3.19
CA LEU A 87 -16.32 0.09 -3.77
C LEU A 87 -17.41 0.47 -2.78
N GLU A 88 -17.32 0.03 -1.52
CA GLU A 88 -18.26 0.44 -0.47
C GLU A 88 -18.16 1.94 -0.16
N LEU A 89 -16.97 2.54 -0.21
CA LEU A 89 -16.83 4.00 -0.09
C LEU A 89 -17.55 4.74 -1.22
N TYR A 90 -17.34 4.33 -2.48
CA TYR A 90 -18.05 4.94 -3.61
C TYR A 90 -19.56 4.76 -3.49
N LYS A 91 -19.99 3.59 -3.04
CA LYS A 91 -21.41 3.30 -2.80
C LYS A 91 -21.99 4.22 -1.73
N LEU A 92 -21.32 4.39 -0.58
CA LEU A 92 -21.73 5.32 0.47
C LEU A 92 -21.88 6.75 -0.07
N ILE A 93 -20.91 7.24 -0.86
CA ILE A 93 -20.98 8.56 -1.49
C ILE A 93 -22.19 8.69 -2.43
N SER A 94 -22.53 7.63 -3.16
CA SER A 94 -23.63 7.65 -4.12
C SER A 94 -25.02 7.43 -3.52
N GLN A 95 -25.11 6.77 -2.35
CA GLN A 95 -26.37 6.33 -1.74
C GLN A 95 -26.76 7.13 -0.50
N ASP A 96 -25.80 7.82 0.14
CA ASP A 96 -26.04 8.61 1.35
C ASP A 96 -25.66 10.07 1.11
N ASP A 97 -26.68 10.91 0.88
CA ASP A 97 -26.51 12.34 0.63
C ASP A 97 -25.90 13.08 1.83
N ALA A 98 -26.22 12.66 3.06
CA ALA A 98 -25.67 13.29 4.26
C ALA A 98 -24.16 12.99 4.38
N PHE A 99 -23.77 11.73 4.15
CA PHE A 99 -22.36 11.35 4.09
C PHE A 99 -21.61 12.11 2.99
N ARG A 100 -22.19 12.19 1.79
CA ARG A 100 -21.62 12.93 0.66
C ARG A 100 -21.40 14.41 0.99
N GLN A 101 -22.40 15.09 1.57
CA GLN A 101 -22.28 16.49 1.96
C GLN A 101 -21.20 16.69 3.03
N ALA A 102 -21.17 15.85 4.07
CA ALA A 102 -20.15 15.92 5.10
C ALA A 102 -18.72 15.75 4.55
N MET A 103 -18.53 14.83 3.60
CA MET A 103 -17.24 14.63 2.93
C MET A 103 -16.85 15.86 2.09
N GLN A 104 -17.79 16.43 1.31
CA GLN A 104 -17.55 17.64 0.53
C GLN A 104 -17.16 18.83 1.42
N ASP A 105 -17.88 19.03 2.52
CA ASP A 105 -17.61 20.15 3.43
C ASP A 105 -16.27 19.98 4.17
N THR A 106 -15.88 18.75 4.50
CA THR A 106 -14.56 18.46 5.06
C THR A 106 -13.45 18.78 4.06
N ILE A 107 -13.59 18.34 2.80
CA ILE A 107 -12.60 18.61 1.75
C ILE A 107 -12.49 20.12 1.49
N LYS A 108 -13.62 20.84 1.41
CA LYS A 108 -13.60 22.31 1.27
C LYS A 108 -12.78 22.98 2.36
N ARG A 109 -12.92 22.57 3.62
CA ARG A 109 -12.15 23.12 4.75
C ARG A 109 -10.65 22.85 4.68
N ILE A 110 -10.21 21.83 3.94
CA ILE A 110 -8.78 21.54 3.73
C ILE A 110 -8.22 22.44 2.62
N LEU A 111 -9.05 22.78 1.63
CA LEU A 111 -8.66 23.59 0.47
C LEU A 111 -8.62 25.10 0.77
N TYR A 112 -9.33 25.56 1.80
CA TYR A 112 -9.40 26.95 2.25
C TYR A 112 -8.62 27.16 3.55
#